data_AF-A0A4Q5WDN3-F1
#
_entry.id   AF-A0A4Q5WDN3-F1
#
_cell.length_a   1.000
_cell.length_b   1.000
_cell.length_c   1.000
_cell.angle_alpha   90.00
_cell.angle_beta   90.00
_cell.angle_gamma   90.00
#
_symmetry.space_group_name_H-M   'P 1'
#
loop_
_entity.id
_entity.type
_entity.pdbx_description
1 polymer ?
#
loop_
_entity_poly.entity_id
_entity_poly.type
_entity_poly.pdbx_seq_one_letter_code
_entity_poly.pdbx_strand_id
1 'polypeptide(L)'
;MDATWAPGYVRSGSNEFTPSLDEFYYLTPPAQFARNHFPEDPNWSLLADLPLLPEFRYRPFRTAAAQKYRVQAVSSERGILHAAISDTLHLRVELRDALQPDTFVPPLPPGHQPGTAVRGAVPLAPATALPARVLAYTYVLCPGDEWLLLRCNGEVILCYKVEGPAGATRAGAEE
;
A
#
# COMPACT_ATOMS: atom_id res chain seq x y z
N MET A 1 4.05 -20.48 6.75
CA MET A 1 4.53 -19.28 7.46
C MET A 1 6.05 -19.32 7.40
N ASP A 2 6.67 -18.27 6.87
CA ASP A 2 8.12 -18.22 6.68
C ASP A 2 8.76 -17.56 7.91
N ALA A 3 9.69 -18.27 8.55
CA ALA A 3 10.38 -17.80 9.76
C ALA A 3 11.35 -16.63 9.49
N THR A 4 11.60 -16.31 8.22
CA THR A 4 12.58 -15.29 7.83
C THR A 4 12.02 -13.87 7.77
N TRP A 5 10.70 -13.67 7.84
CA TRP A 5 10.08 -12.35 7.67
C TRP A 5 10.29 -11.41 8.85
N ALA A 6 10.37 -11.93 10.07
CA ALA A 6 10.67 -11.14 11.26
C ALA A 6 12.16 -10.77 11.39
N PRO A 7 13.13 -11.69 11.23
CA PRO A 7 14.54 -11.39 11.55
C PRO A 7 15.28 -10.55 10.50
N GLY A 8 14.82 -10.47 9.25
CA GLY A 8 15.50 -9.71 8.20
C GLY A 8 15.09 -10.07 6.78
N TYR A 9 15.98 -9.82 5.82
CA TYR A 9 15.73 -10.12 4.40
C TYR A 9 17.00 -10.55 3.69
N VAL A 10 16.85 -11.31 2.59
CA VAL A 10 17.94 -11.64 1.67
C VAL A 10 18.00 -10.56 0.58
N ARG A 11 19.19 -9.98 0.35
CA ARG A 11 19.35 -8.92 -0.65
C ARG A 11 19.19 -9.50 -2.06
N SER A 12 18.31 -8.90 -2.87
CA SER A 12 18.08 -9.30 -4.26
C SER A 12 19.38 -9.33 -5.07
N GLY A 13 19.60 -10.44 -5.80
CA GLY A 13 20.82 -10.67 -6.58
C GLY A 13 22.03 -11.16 -5.77
N SER A 14 21.85 -11.45 -4.48
CA SER A 14 22.88 -12.04 -3.61
C SER A 14 22.28 -13.08 -2.66
N ASN A 15 23.12 -13.96 -2.10
CA ASN A 15 22.70 -14.86 -1.02
C ASN A 15 23.01 -14.29 0.38
N GLU A 16 23.19 -12.97 0.47
CA GLU A 16 23.53 -12.31 1.73
C GLU A 16 22.26 -11.96 2.52
N PHE A 17 22.20 -12.46 3.75
CA PHE A 17 21.16 -12.12 4.71
C PHE A 17 21.51 -10.81 5.43
N THR A 18 20.59 -9.85 5.43
CA THR A 18 20.70 -8.61 6.20
C THR A 18 19.75 -8.69 7.41
N PRO A 19 20.27 -8.72 8.65
CA PRO A 19 19.45 -8.63 9.85
C PRO A 19 18.69 -7.30 9.88
N SER A 20 17.38 -7.37 10.04
CA SER A 20 16.51 -6.21 10.10
C SER A 20 15.21 -6.64 10.76
N LEU A 21 15.16 -6.56 12.10
CA LEU A 21 13.99 -6.98 12.85
C LEU A 21 12.75 -6.17 12.44
N ASP A 22 11.77 -6.85 11.88
CA ASP A 22 10.43 -6.31 11.66
C ASP A 22 9.48 -6.91 12.71
N GLU A 23 9.28 -6.16 13.80
CA GLU A 23 8.42 -6.54 14.91
C GLU A 23 6.97 -6.76 14.49
N PHE A 24 6.54 -6.23 13.33
CA PHE A 24 5.21 -6.50 12.82
C PHE A 24 4.94 -7.99 12.71
N TYR A 25 5.90 -8.77 12.19
CA TYR A 25 5.77 -10.21 11.97
C TYR A 25 5.92 -11.04 13.24
N TYR A 26 6.20 -10.40 14.38
CA TYR A 26 6.27 -11.08 15.66
C TYR A 26 4.88 -11.17 16.31
N LEU A 27 4.29 -12.37 16.32
CA LEU A 27 2.97 -12.65 16.91
C LEU A 27 1.85 -11.75 16.36
N THR A 28 1.91 -11.39 15.08
CA THR A 28 0.87 -10.62 14.40
C THR A 28 -0.49 -11.30 14.52
N PRO A 29 -1.58 -10.58 14.87
CA PRO A 29 -2.92 -11.13 14.75
C PRO A 29 -3.19 -11.57 13.30
N PRO A 30 -3.77 -12.77 13.06
CA PRO A 30 -3.96 -13.30 11.70
C PRO A 30 -4.72 -12.35 10.78
N ALA A 31 -5.70 -11.60 11.31
CA ALA A 31 -6.49 -10.63 10.55
C ALA A 31 -5.67 -9.42 10.06
N GLN A 32 -4.56 -9.09 10.72
CA GLN A 32 -3.65 -8.04 10.27
C GLN A 32 -2.64 -8.58 9.26
N PHE A 33 -2.16 -9.81 9.47
CA PHE A 33 -1.26 -10.51 8.57
C PHE A 33 -1.90 -10.77 7.19
N ALA A 34 -3.18 -11.17 7.18
CA ALA A 34 -3.96 -11.41 5.96
C ALA A 34 -4.22 -10.14 5.11
N ARG A 35 -3.81 -8.95 5.56
CA ARG A 35 -3.99 -7.69 4.80
C ARG A 35 -2.95 -7.49 3.71
N ASN A 36 -1.79 -8.13 3.82
CA ASN A 36 -0.74 -8.07 2.82
C ASN A 36 -0.19 -9.46 2.42
N HIS A 37 -0.61 -10.53 3.09
CA HIS A 37 -0.25 -11.90 2.75
C HIS A 37 -1.48 -12.80 2.66
N PHE A 38 -1.78 -13.28 1.46
CA PHE A 38 -2.80 -14.31 1.28
C PHE A 38 -2.14 -15.69 1.33
N PRO A 39 -2.60 -16.62 2.19
CA PRO A 39 -1.99 -17.93 2.26
C PRO A 39 -2.36 -18.77 1.03
N GLU A 40 -1.44 -19.63 0.59
CA GLU A 40 -1.70 -20.57 -0.50
C GLU A 40 -2.78 -21.60 -0.12
N ASP A 41 -2.76 -22.07 1.13
CA ASP A 41 -3.82 -22.87 1.73
C ASP A 41 -4.70 -21.99 2.65
N PRO A 42 -5.99 -21.80 2.33
CA PRO A 42 -6.94 -21.06 3.17
C PRO A 42 -6.99 -21.49 4.64
N ASN A 43 -6.76 -22.78 4.93
CA ASN A 43 -6.77 -23.32 6.29
C ASN A 43 -5.63 -22.76 7.15
N TRP A 44 -4.56 -22.24 6.54
CA TRP A 44 -3.45 -21.61 7.25
C TRP A 44 -3.72 -20.16 7.63
N SER A 45 -4.84 -19.58 7.20
CA SER A 45 -5.18 -18.19 7.51
C SER A 45 -5.44 -17.94 8.98
N LEU A 46 -5.85 -18.97 9.74
CA LEU A 46 -6.32 -18.85 11.12
C LEU A 46 -7.50 -17.86 11.28
N LEU A 47 -8.21 -17.57 10.18
CA LEU A 47 -9.38 -16.69 10.16
C LEU A 47 -10.65 -17.53 10.07
N ALA A 48 -11.66 -17.13 10.85
CA ALA A 48 -13.01 -17.68 10.73
C ALA A 48 -13.68 -17.26 9.40
N ASP A 49 -13.31 -16.08 8.90
CA ASP A 49 -13.79 -15.52 7.64
C ASP A 49 -12.59 -14.96 6.85
N LEU A 50 -12.04 -15.79 5.97
CA LEU A 50 -10.95 -15.41 5.08
C LEU A 50 -11.55 -14.72 3.84
N PRO A 51 -11.14 -13.48 3.50
CA PRO A 51 -11.58 -12.83 2.26
C PRO A 51 -11.34 -13.73 1.05
N LEU A 52 -12.18 -13.61 0.02
CA LEU A 52 -11.99 -14.36 -1.21
C LEU A 52 -10.70 -13.88 -1.91
N LEU A 53 -9.99 -14.79 -2.60
CA LEU A 53 -8.77 -14.43 -3.32
C LEU A 53 -8.95 -13.24 -4.29
N PRO A 54 -10.06 -13.14 -5.05
CA PRO A 54 -10.34 -11.94 -5.84
C PRO A 54 -10.41 -10.67 -5.00
N GLU A 55 -11.12 -10.69 -3.86
CA GLU A 55 -11.24 -9.54 -2.97
C GLU A 55 -9.88 -9.11 -2.43
N PHE A 56 -9.00 -10.06 -2.09
CA PHE A 56 -7.63 -9.76 -1.70
C PHE A 56 -6.84 -9.15 -2.87
N ARG A 57 -6.92 -9.75 -4.06
CA ARG A 57 -6.16 -9.34 -5.25
C ARG A 57 -6.54 -7.95 -5.78
N TYR A 58 -7.81 -7.59 -5.64
CA TYR A 58 -8.31 -6.30 -6.13
C TYR A 58 -8.25 -5.19 -5.08
N ARG A 59 -7.66 -5.41 -3.90
CA ARG A 59 -7.40 -4.36 -2.90
C ARG A 59 -6.17 -3.51 -3.25
N PRO A 60 -6.07 -2.28 -2.72
CA PRO A 60 -4.84 -1.52 -2.85
C PRO A 60 -3.69 -2.25 -2.18
N PHE A 61 -2.51 -2.19 -2.80
CA PHE A 61 -1.33 -2.80 -2.22
C PHE A 61 -0.95 -2.04 -0.94
N ARG A 62 -0.91 -2.75 0.18
CA ARG A 62 -0.52 -2.25 1.50
C ARG A 62 0.94 -2.59 1.75
N THR A 63 1.78 -1.57 1.91
CA THR A 63 3.20 -1.75 2.22
C THR A 63 3.41 -2.06 3.71
N ALA A 64 4.65 -2.36 4.10
CA ALA A 64 5.03 -2.43 5.51
C ALA A 64 4.75 -1.11 6.26
N ALA A 65 4.85 0.05 5.59
CA ALA A 65 4.53 1.32 6.21
C ALA A 65 3.04 1.43 6.57
N ALA A 66 2.14 0.81 5.79
CA ALA A 66 0.71 0.76 6.13
C ALA A 66 0.47 0.10 7.49
N GLN A 67 1.29 -0.90 7.83
CA GLN A 67 1.22 -1.62 9.10
C GLN A 67 1.85 -0.80 10.22
N LYS A 68 3.03 -0.23 9.96
CA LYS A 68 3.73 0.70 10.85
C LYS A 68 2.84 1.85 11.32
N TYR A 69 2.10 2.49 10.40
CA TYR A 69 1.15 3.56 10.70
C TYR A 69 -0.25 3.06 11.10
N ARG A 70 -0.44 1.74 11.23
CA ARG A 70 -1.69 1.11 11.68
C ARG A 70 -2.92 1.55 10.87
N VAL A 71 -2.80 1.53 9.53
CA VAL A 71 -3.90 1.86 8.61
C VAL A 71 -5.07 0.90 8.83
N GLN A 72 -6.20 1.45 9.26
CA GLN A 72 -7.44 0.73 9.51
C GLN A 72 -8.31 0.68 8.26
N ALA A 73 -8.69 1.85 7.73
CA ALA A 73 -9.62 1.96 6.62
C ALA A 73 -9.07 2.87 5.52
N VAL A 74 -9.63 2.72 4.32
CA VAL A 74 -9.26 3.49 3.12
C VAL A 74 -10.52 3.84 2.36
N SER A 75 -10.55 5.01 1.70
CA SER A 75 -11.75 5.46 0.98
C SER A 75 -12.09 4.63 -0.26
N SER A 76 -11.09 3.98 -0.87
CA SER A 76 -11.29 3.01 -1.94
C SER A 76 -10.73 1.65 -1.53
N GLU A 77 -11.62 0.67 -1.40
CA GLU A 77 -11.25 -0.72 -1.16
C GLU A 77 -10.73 -1.41 -2.42
N ARG A 78 -10.94 -0.83 -3.60
CA ARG A 78 -10.36 -1.31 -4.85
C ARG A 78 -9.01 -0.66 -5.10
N GLY A 79 -8.01 -1.48 -5.41
CA GLY A 79 -6.65 -1.08 -5.76
C GLY A 79 -6.52 -0.52 -7.17
N ILE A 80 -7.54 -0.68 -8.01
CA ILE A 80 -7.65 -0.03 -9.32
C ILE A 80 -8.66 1.11 -9.22
N LEU A 81 -8.22 2.32 -9.55
CA LEU A 81 -9.04 3.51 -9.65
C LEU A 81 -9.35 3.75 -11.13
N HIS A 82 -10.63 3.80 -11.48
CA HIS A 82 -11.08 4.16 -12.82
C HIS A 82 -11.35 5.65 -12.86
N ALA A 83 -10.54 6.40 -13.59
CA ALA A 83 -10.64 7.85 -13.69
C ALA A 83 -10.11 8.35 -15.04
N ALA A 84 -10.68 9.44 -15.53
CA ALA A 84 -10.22 10.13 -16.73
C ALA A 84 -9.12 11.14 -16.39
N ILE A 85 -8.30 11.46 -17.39
CA ILE A 85 -7.32 12.55 -17.28
C ILE A 85 -8.08 13.84 -16.93
N SER A 86 -7.50 14.64 -16.04
CA SER A 86 -8.09 15.86 -15.44
C SER A 86 -9.17 15.62 -14.37
N ASP A 87 -9.54 14.37 -14.07
CA ASP A 87 -10.37 14.10 -12.89
C ASP A 87 -9.60 14.44 -11.61
N THR A 88 -10.33 14.97 -10.62
CA THR A 88 -9.80 15.20 -9.28
C THR A 88 -10.14 14.01 -8.39
N LEU A 89 -9.11 13.31 -7.93
CA LEU A 89 -9.21 12.17 -7.03
C LEU A 89 -9.09 12.63 -5.58
N HIS A 90 -10.04 12.22 -4.75
CA HIS A 90 -10.01 12.41 -3.30
C HIS A 90 -9.87 11.06 -2.60
N LEU A 91 -8.71 10.81 -2.01
CA LEU A 91 -8.43 9.58 -1.28
C LEU A 91 -8.28 9.87 0.21
N ARG A 92 -8.73 8.94 1.06
CA ARG A 92 -8.61 9.06 2.52
C ARG A 92 -8.08 7.77 3.10
N VAL A 93 -7.24 7.92 4.12
CA VAL A 93 -6.69 6.82 4.89
C VAL A 93 -6.96 7.07 6.36
N GLU A 94 -7.62 6.13 7.03
CA GLU A 94 -7.88 6.18 8.46
C GLU A 94 -6.82 5.35 9.20
N LEU A 95 -6.20 5.97 10.19
CA LEU A 95 -5.25 5.37 11.10
C LEU A 95 -5.96 4.95 12.39
N ARG A 96 -5.46 3.88 13.03
CA ARG A 96 -5.94 3.47 14.36
C ARG A 96 -5.79 4.58 15.39
N ASP A 97 -4.59 5.13 15.44
CA ASP A 97 -4.16 6.12 16.43
C ASP A 97 -3.90 7.45 15.70
N ALA A 98 -4.11 8.58 16.38
CA ALA A 98 -3.84 9.89 15.79
C ALA A 98 -2.32 10.07 15.59
N LEU A 99 -1.90 10.40 14.37
CA LEU A 99 -0.52 10.76 14.09
C LEU A 99 -0.25 12.14 14.69
N GLN A 100 0.75 12.26 15.55
CA GLN A 100 1.15 13.53 16.16
C GLN A 100 2.26 14.19 15.33
N PRO A 101 2.35 15.53 15.30
CA PRO A 101 3.39 16.24 14.54
C PRO A 101 4.82 15.85 14.94
N ASP A 102 5.06 15.57 16.23
CA ASP A 102 6.39 15.27 16.77
C ASP A 102 6.62 13.76 17.02
N THR A 103 5.76 12.89 16.49
CA THR A 103 6.02 11.44 16.63
C THR A 103 7.20 11.06 15.76
N PHE A 104 8.34 10.77 16.39
CA PHE A 104 9.43 10.12 15.70
C PHE A 104 9.05 8.68 15.36
N VAL A 105 8.92 8.41 14.07
CA VAL A 105 8.63 7.09 13.55
C VAL A 105 9.85 6.67 12.71
N PRO A 106 10.74 5.79 13.22
CA PRO A 106 11.99 5.44 12.56
C PRO A 106 11.75 4.97 11.12
N PRO A 107 12.40 5.52 10.08
CA PRO A 107 12.10 5.15 8.70
C PRO A 107 12.36 3.66 8.45
N LEU A 108 11.54 3.04 7.61
CA LEU A 108 11.74 1.65 7.21
C LEU A 108 13.03 1.52 6.39
N PRO A 109 13.74 0.39 6.52
CA PRO A 109 14.91 0.11 5.70
C PRO A 109 14.58 0.17 4.20
N PRO A 110 15.53 0.54 3.32
CA PRO A 110 15.27 0.70 1.89
C PRO A 110 14.64 -0.52 1.21
N GLY A 111 14.96 -1.74 1.68
CA GLY A 111 14.39 -2.98 1.14
C GLY A 111 12.88 -3.18 1.39
N HIS A 112 12.28 -2.41 2.30
CA HIS A 112 10.85 -2.50 2.66
C HIS A 112 10.00 -1.42 1.97
N GLN A 113 10.62 -0.48 1.26
CA GLN A 113 9.91 0.49 0.44
C GLN A 113 9.64 -0.12 -0.95
N PRO A 114 8.42 0.02 -1.51
CA PRO A 114 8.20 -0.34 -2.90
C PRO A 114 9.17 0.48 -3.76
N GLY A 115 9.78 -0.16 -4.76
CA GLY A 115 10.71 0.52 -5.66
C GLY A 115 10.04 1.74 -6.28
N THR A 116 10.52 2.95 -5.95
CA THR A 116 9.96 4.21 -6.45
C THR A 116 10.24 4.45 -7.93
N ALA A 117 10.94 3.53 -8.60
CA ALA A 117 11.30 3.58 -10.02
C ALA A 117 10.26 2.90 -10.93
N VAL A 118 9.00 2.84 -10.52
CA VAL A 118 7.91 2.38 -11.39
C VAL A 118 7.52 3.54 -12.31
N ARG A 119 7.52 3.28 -13.62
CA ARG A 119 7.09 4.25 -14.64
C ARG A 119 5.64 4.69 -14.35
N GLY A 120 5.38 5.99 -14.49
CA GLY A 120 4.04 6.56 -14.27
C GLY A 120 3.59 6.57 -12.80
N ALA A 121 4.51 6.39 -11.84
CA ALA A 121 4.19 6.45 -10.42
C ALA A 121 4.26 7.88 -9.87
N VAL A 122 3.17 8.28 -9.20
CA VAL A 122 3.01 9.60 -8.60
C VAL A 122 2.96 9.48 -7.08
N PRO A 123 3.99 9.97 -6.36
CA PRO A 123 3.96 10.03 -4.90
C PRO A 123 3.07 11.18 -4.40
N LEU A 124 2.12 10.86 -3.53
CA LEU A 124 1.18 11.82 -2.94
C LEU A 124 1.46 12.02 -1.45
N ALA A 125 1.64 13.27 -1.03
CA ALA A 125 1.66 13.65 0.37
C ALA A 125 0.24 13.98 0.87
N PRO A 126 -0.08 13.75 2.15
CA PRO A 126 -1.37 14.10 2.68
C PRO A 126 -1.49 15.63 2.81
N ALA A 127 -2.65 16.17 2.47
CA ALA A 127 -3.00 17.58 2.66
C ALA A 127 -3.51 17.88 4.08
N THR A 128 -3.38 16.93 5.00
CA THR A 128 -3.93 17.01 6.36
C THR A 128 -2.92 17.59 7.35
N ALA A 129 -3.36 18.57 8.14
CA ALA A 129 -2.60 19.08 9.29
C ALA A 129 -2.66 18.09 10.47
N LEU A 130 -1.54 17.89 11.16
CA LEU A 130 -1.45 17.05 12.35
C LEU A 130 -1.82 17.87 13.62
N PRO A 131 -2.36 17.22 14.67
CA PRO A 131 -2.61 15.79 14.81
C PRO A 131 -3.85 15.31 14.05
N ALA A 132 -3.75 14.14 13.42
CA ALA A 132 -4.86 13.59 12.63
C ALA A 132 -4.97 12.07 12.69
N ARG A 133 -6.20 11.57 12.74
CA ARG A 133 -6.54 10.15 12.53
C ARG A 133 -6.86 9.83 11.08
N VAL A 134 -7.19 10.84 10.28
CA VAL A 134 -7.57 10.66 8.87
C VAL A 134 -6.64 11.50 8.01
N LEU A 135 -5.89 10.84 7.14
CA LEU A 135 -5.04 11.47 6.14
C LEU A 135 -5.83 11.62 4.84
N ALA A 136 -5.90 12.84 4.31
CA ALA A 136 -6.59 13.17 3.06
C ALA A 136 -5.57 13.48 1.96
N TYR A 137 -5.82 12.94 0.78
CA TYR A 137 -5.00 13.12 -0.41
C TYR A 137 -5.90 13.65 -1.52
N THR A 138 -5.45 14.69 -2.21
CA THR A 138 -6.15 15.25 -3.37
C THR A 138 -5.17 15.34 -4.52
N TYR A 139 -5.57 14.86 -5.68
CA TYR A 139 -4.71 14.84 -6.86
C TYR A 139 -5.51 15.01 -8.14
N VAL A 140 -4.98 15.74 -9.11
CA VAL A 140 -5.56 15.89 -10.44
C VAL A 140 -4.80 14.97 -11.40
N LEU A 141 -5.51 14.05 -12.04
CA LEU A 141 -4.89 13.03 -12.87
C LEU A 141 -4.27 13.62 -14.14
N CYS A 142 -3.00 13.31 -14.38
CA CYS A 142 -2.22 13.75 -15.52
C CYS A 142 -2.06 12.63 -16.58
N PRO A 143 -1.81 12.98 -17.86
CA PRO A 143 -1.42 11.99 -18.86
C PRO A 143 -0.14 11.26 -18.45
N GLY A 144 -0.17 9.92 -18.48
CA GLY A 144 0.98 9.07 -18.14
C GLY A 144 1.02 8.59 -16.69
N ASP A 145 0.06 9.01 -15.86
CA ASP A 145 -0.11 8.47 -14.52
C ASP A 145 -0.68 7.05 -14.57
N GLU A 146 0.09 6.10 -14.07
CA GLU A 146 -0.28 4.69 -14.00
C GLU A 146 -0.46 4.24 -12.55
N TRP A 147 0.21 4.90 -11.60
CA TRP A 147 0.20 4.54 -10.18
C TRP A 147 0.14 5.76 -9.27
N LEU A 148 -0.68 5.69 -8.22
CA LEU A 148 -0.68 6.66 -7.12
C LEU A 148 -0.10 6.01 -5.86
N LEU A 149 0.95 6.61 -5.32
CA LEU A 149 1.67 6.13 -4.14
C LEU A 149 1.38 7.07 -2.95
N LEU A 150 0.44 6.70 -2.09
CA LEU A 150 0.06 7.53 -0.95
C LEU A 150 1.14 7.40 0.12
N ARG A 151 1.66 8.54 0.59
CA ARG A 151 2.73 8.60 1.58
C ARG A 151 2.24 9.06 2.94
N CYS A 152 2.92 8.60 3.98
CA CYS A 152 2.81 9.09 5.35
C CYS A 152 4.23 9.27 5.89
N ASN A 153 4.58 10.48 6.38
CA ASN A 153 5.93 10.83 6.83
C ASN A 153 7.05 10.39 5.86
N GLY A 154 6.80 10.55 4.56
CA GLY A 154 7.77 10.22 3.51
C GLY A 154 7.78 8.76 3.05
N GLU A 155 7.05 7.86 3.70
CA GLU A 155 6.99 6.44 3.34
C GLU A 155 5.70 6.09 2.62
N VAL A 156 5.76 5.25 1.59
CA VAL A 156 4.56 4.84 0.85
C VAL A 156 3.76 3.87 1.71
N ILE A 157 2.50 4.17 1.99
CA ILE A 157 1.58 3.31 2.77
C ILE A 157 0.62 2.53 1.87
N LEU A 158 0.21 3.08 0.73
CA LEU A 158 -0.72 2.44 -0.19
C LEU A 158 -0.33 2.72 -1.62
N CYS A 159 -0.49 1.73 -2.49
CA CYS A 159 -0.38 1.90 -3.92
C CYS A 159 -1.72 1.59 -4.59
N TYR A 160 -2.17 2.53 -5.43
CA TYR A 160 -3.30 2.35 -6.32
C TYR A 160 -2.81 2.35 -7.76
N LYS A 161 -3.35 1.46 -8.59
CA LYS A 161 -3.22 1.55 -10.04
C LYS A 161 -4.32 2.47 -10.57
N VAL A 162 -4.00 3.28 -11.56
CA VAL A 162 -4.99 4.08 -12.27
C VAL A 162 -5.22 3.50 -13.65
N GLU A 163 -6.48 3.33 -14.01
CA GLU A 163 -6.90 2.93 -15.35
C GLU A 163 -7.92 3.93 -15.87
N GLY A 164 -7.98 4.07 -17.19
CA GLY A 164 -9.02 4.87 -17.83
C GLY A 164 -10.43 4.36 -17.47
N PRO A 165 -11.46 5.17 -17.73
CA PRO A 165 -12.84 4.76 -17.49
C PRO A 165 -13.15 3.47 -18.27
N ALA A 166 -13.83 2.53 -17.60
CA ALA A 166 -14.21 1.25 -18.19
C ALA A 166 -15.11 1.50 -19.43
N GLY A 167 -14.61 1.20 -20.63
CA GLY A 167 -15.29 1.45 -21.90
C GLY A 167 -14.49 2.24 -22.95
N ALA A 168 -13.33 2.81 -22.58
CA ALA A 168 -12.41 3.40 -23.55
C ALA A 168 -11.56 2.31 -24.22
N THR A 169 -12.15 1.54 -25.14
CA THR A 169 -11.39 0.72 -26.08
C THR A 169 -10.40 1.63 -26.80
N ARG A 170 -9.11 1.30 -26.76
CA ARG A 170 -8.09 1.96 -27.59
C ARG A 170 -8.45 1.73 -29.06
N ALA A 171 -9.22 2.64 -29.64
CA ALA A 171 -9.33 2.76 -31.08
C ALA A 171 -8.08 3.50 -31.57
N GLY A 172 -7.29 2.85 -32.41
CA GLY A 172 -6.24 3.49 -33.21
C GLY A 172 -4.81 3.14 -32.79
N ALA A 173 -4.29 2.05 -33.37
CA ALA A 173 -2.86 1.93 -33.70
C ALA A 173 -2.67 0.84 -34.76
N GLU A 174 -3.27 1.04 -35.95
CA GLU A 174 -2.78 0.49 -37.20
C GLU A 174 -2.94 1.57 -38.27
N GLU A 175 -1.85 2.25 -38.59
CA GLU A 175 -1.50 2.66 -39.96
C GLU A 175 0.02 2.88 -40.06
#